data_AF-A0AAV2VZM2-F1
#
_entry.id   AF-A0AAV2VZM2-F1
#
_cell.length_a   1.000
_cell.length_b   1.000
_cell.length_c   1.000
_cell.angle_alpha   90.00
_cell.angle_beta   90.00
_cell.angle_gamma   90.00
#
_symmetry.space_group_name_H-M   'P 1'
#
loop_
_entity.id
_entity.type
_entity.pdbx_description
1 polymer ?
#
loop_
_entity_poly.entity_id
_entity_poly.type
_entity_poly.pdbx_seq_one_letter_code
_entity_poly.pdbx_strand_id
1 'polypeptide(L)'
;MEPSELVLEKPVAWSENPAMDAIPKPYEDFSSQILPLLDDNLSVSHVLMDKESEEYGALQFNWGQKTCLFRQAKTTPKKVGQLVTIWKREHEGAEIAPFEEEGDVDFVVVAVHDPQHQGFFIFSKDMLVKKRVFTAGQKESVRFASMLLG
;
A
#
# COMPACT_ATOMS: atom_id res chain seq x y z
N MET A 1 17.33 -25.06 -34.78
CA MET A 1 17.73 -23.90 -33.95
C MET A 1 16.43 -23.24 -33.57
N GLU A 2 15.87 -23.66 -32.43
CA GLU A 2 14.64 -23.08 -31.90
C GLU A 2 14.94 -21.66 -31.40
N PRO A 3 14.04 -20.68 -31.60
CA PRO A 3 14.25 -19.34 -31.08
C PRO A 3 14.25 -19.42 -29.55
N SER A 4 15.30 -18.88 -28.94
CA SER A 4 15.37 -18.67 -27.50
C SER A 4 14.24 -17.74 -27.09
N GLU A 5 13.15 -18.31 -26.57
CA GLU A 5 12.17 -17.56 -25.80
C GLU A 5 12.93 -16.81 -24.70
N LEU A 6 12.81 -15.49 -24.71
CA LEU A 6 13.20 -14.65 -23.59
C LEU A 6 12.22 -15.03 -22.47
N VAL A 7 12.61 -15.99 -21.63
CA VAL A 7 11.85 -16.33 -20.41
C VAL A 7 11.99 -15.10 -19.52
N LEU A 8 10.99 -14.21 -19.58
CA LEU A 8 10.77 -13.22 -18.54
C LEU A 8 10.75 -14.00 -17.23
N GLU A 9 11.69 -13.69 -16.33
CA GLU A 9 11.76 -14.35 -15.04
C GLU A 9 10.35 -14.37 -14.44
N LYS A 10 9.90 -15.55 -14.00
CA LYS A 10 8.59 -15.68 -13.38
C LYS A 10 8.49 -14.61 -12.29
N PRO A 11 7.43 -13.77 -12.26
CA PRO A 11 7.27 -12.80 -11.21
C PRO A 11 7.39 -13.51 -9.86
N VAL A 12 8.20 -12.95 -8.96
CA VAL A 12 8.36 -13.52 -7.62
C VAL A 12 6.97 -13.61 -7.02
N ALA A 13 6.55 -14.81 -6.62
CA ALA A 13 5.22 -15.03 -6.07
C ALA A 13 5.07 -14.18 -4.79
N TRP A 14 4.23 -13.15 -4.86
CA TRP A 14 3.85 -12.39 -3.67
C TRP A 14 3.15 -13.31 -2.68
N SER A 15 3.54 -13.22 -1.41
CA SER A 15 2.88 -13.97 -0.34
C SER A 15 1.44 -13.49 -0.16
N GLU A 16 0.49 -14.42 0.00
CA GLU A 16 -0.87 -14.08 0.44
C GLU A 16 -0.88 -13.54 1.89
N ASN A 17 0.13 -13.91 2.69
CA ASN A 17 0.32 -13.43 4.05
C ASN A 17 1.59 -12.57 4.15
N PRO A 18 1.48 -11.23 4.01
CA PRO A 18 2.64 -10.34 4.08
C PRO A 18 3.29 -10.27 5.46
N ALA A 19 2.63 -10.72 6.53
CA ALA A 19 3.19 -10.72 7.88
C ALA A 19 4.35 -11.73 8.06
N MET A 20 4.58 -12.61 7.08
CA MET A 20 5.66 -13.61 7.13
C MET A 20 7.03 -13.04 6.77
N ASP A 21 7.07 -11.91 6.06
CA ASP A 21 8.31 -11.29 5.58
C ASP A 21 8.74 -10.14 6.49
N ALA A 22 10.06 -9.97 6.68
CA ALA A 22 10.58 -8.81 7.42
C ALA A 22 10.28 -7.48 6.70
N ILE A 23 10.21 -7.52 5.37
CA ILE A 23 9.75 -6.46 4.47
C ILE A 23 8.85 -7.14 3.41
N PRO A 24 7.62 -6.67 3.16
CA PRO A 24 6.72 -7.30 2.21
C PRO A 24 7.32 -7.35 0.80
N LYS A 25 7.33 -8.52 0.17
CA LYS A 25 7.86 -8.66 -1.20
C LYS A 25 7.25 -7.70 -2.24
N PRO A 26 5.93 -7.44 -2.22
CA PRO A 26 5.33 -6.46 -3.14
C PRO A 26 5.92 -5.05 -2.97
N TYR A 27 6.35 -4.67 -1.77
CA TYR A 27 7.01 -3.39 -1.55
C TYR A 27 8.43 -3.37 -2.12
N GLU A 28 9.19 -4.47 -2.00
CA GLU A 28 10.51 -4.57 -2.63
C GLU A 28 10.41 -4.42 -4.15
N ASP A 29 9.41 -5.07 -4.77
CA ASP A 29 9.17 -4.94 -6.21
C ASP A 29 8.75 -3.51 -6.58
N PHE A 30 7.85 -2.90 -5.81
CA PHE A 30 7.45 -1.52 -6.01
C PHE A 30 8.65 -0.55 -5.93
N SER A 31 9.46 -0.68 -4.89
CA SER A 31 10.57 0.22 -4.62
C SER A 31 11.71 0.08 -5.63
N SER A 32 12.00 -1.14 -6.09
CA SER A 32 13.10 -1.41 -7.03
C SER A 32 12.71 -1.21 -8.49
N GLN A 33 11.45 -1.46 -8.86
CA GLN A 33 11.02 -1.47 -10.26
C GLN A 33 10.16 -0.26 -10.63
N ILE A 34 9.32 0.24 -9.71
CA ILE A 34 8.34 1.29 -10.04
C ILE A 34 8.84 2.67 -9.67
N LEU A 35 9.37 2.86 -8.46
CA LEU A 35 9.82 4.19 -8.01
C LEU A 35 10.88 4.82 -8.93
N PRO A 36 11.92 4.11 -9.42
CA PRO A 36 12.89 4.69 -10.34
C PRO A 36 12.30 5.08 -11.70
N LEU A 37 11.18 4.45 -12.11
CA LEU A 37 10.49 4.82 -13.35
C LEU A 37 9.64 6.09 -13.19
N LEU A 38 9.26 6.44 -11.96
CA LEU A 38 8.51 7.65 -11.67
C LEU A 38 9.45 8.86 -11.53
N ASP A 39 10.55 8.70 -10.80
CA ASP A 39 11.64 9.68 -10.70
C ASP A 39 12.90 8.97 -10.16
N ASP A 40 13.92 8.84 -11.01
CA ASP A 40 15.19 8.19 -10.69
C ASP A 40 16.12 9.03 -9.80
N ASN A 41 15.79 10.31 -9.60
CA ASN A 41 16.56 11.22 -8.73
C ASN A 41 16.09 11.15 -7.27
N LEU A 42 14.96 10.48 -7.01
CA LEU A 42 14.39 10.36 -5.67
C LEU A 42 14.70 8.99 -5.06
N SER A 43 15.23 9.01 -3.84
CA SER A 43 15.56 7.81 -3.07
C SER A 43 14.51 7.48 -2.03
N VAL A 44 14.39 6.17 -1.72
CA VAL A 44 13.64 5.68 -0.57
C VAL A 44 14.42 5.88 0.72
N SER A 45 13.74 6.28 1.79
CA SER A 45 14.30 6.36 3.15
C SER A 45 13.22 6.12 4.21
N HIS A 46 13.62 6.02 5.49
CA HIS A 46 12.71 5.93 6.64
C HIS A 46 11.62 4.86 6.51
N VAL A 47 12.00 3.64 6.11
CA VAL A 47 11.06 2.51 6.02
C VAL A 47 10.73 2.02 7.43
N LEU A 48 9.45 2.14 7.81
CA LEU A 48 8.93 1.77 9.12
C LEU A 48 7.76 0.80 8.95
N MET A 49 7.90 -0.40 9.50
CA MET A 49 6.84 -1.40 9.51
C MET A 49 5.77 -1.03 10.55
N ASP A 50 4.51 -1.21 10.17
CA ASP A 50 3.36 -1.03 11.06
C ASP A 50 2.89 -2.41 11.53
N LYS A 51 3.31 -2.78 12.75
CA LYS A 51 3.02 -4.09 13.35
C LYS A 51 1.54 -4.31 13.61
N GLU A 52 0.76 -3.25 13.87
CA GLU A 52 -0.67 -3.41 14.13
C GLU A 52 -1.45 -3.78 12.87
N SER A 53 -0.91 -3.42 11.69
CA SER A 53 -1.50 -3.70 10.39
C SER A 53 -0.63 -4.64 9.54
N GLU A 54 0.27 -5.41 10.15
CA GLU A 54 1.23 -6.29 9.45
C GLU A 54 0.55 -7.29 8.52
N GLU A 55 -0.69 -7.70 8.86
CA GLU A 55 -1.50 -8.59 8.04
C GLU A 55 -1.82 -8.00 6.66
N TYR A 56 -1.70 -6.69 6.47
CA TYR A 56 -1.82 -5.97 5.19
C TYR A 56 -0.46 -5.50 4.67
N GLY A 57 0.66 -6.08 5.11
CA GLY A 57 1.99 -5.66 4.70
C GLY A 57 2.25 -4.18 4.97
N ALA A 58 1.66 -3.67 6.06
CA ALA A 58 1.61 -2.27 6.33
C ALA A 58 3.00 -1.70 6.66
N LEU A 59 3.40 -0.67 5.92
CA LEU A 59 4.59 0.10 6.22
C LEU A 59 4.42 1.55 5.76
N GLN A 60 5.31 2.40 6.25
CA GLN A 60 5.46 3.78 5.83
C GLN A 60 6.90 4.00 5.39
N PHE A 61 7.10 4.80 4.35
CA PHE A 61 8.43 5.16 3.86
C PHE A 61 8.41 6.55 3.25
N ASN A 62 9.59 7.15 3.12
CA ASN A 62 9.78 8.40 2.41
C ASN A 62 10.31 8.13 1.01
N TRP A 63 9.80 8.84 0.02
CA TRP A 63 10.33 8.90 -1.34
C TRP A 63 10.66 10.36 -1.66
N GLY A 64 11.95 10.71 -1.61
CA GLY A 64 12.37 12.10 -1.52
C GLY A 64 11.82 12.77 -0.25
N GLN A 65 11.08 13.87 -0.42
CA GLN A 65 10.41 14.58 0.67
C GLN A 65 8.94 14.15 0.87
N LYS A 66 8.49 13.12 0.15
CA LYS A 66 7.11 12.65 0.17
C LYS A 66 6.96 11.45 1.08
N THR A 67 5.98 11.49 1.96
CA THR A 67 5.65 10.37 2.84
C THR A 67 4.64 9.46 2.16
N CYS A 68 4.94 8.18 2.11
CA CYS A 68 4.11 7.16 1.46
C CYS A 68 3.67 6.11 2.48
N LEU A 69 2.37 5.80 2.50
CA LEU A 69 1.82 4.65 3.20
C LEU A 69 1.67 3.49 2.23
N PHE A 70 2.22 2.34 2.55
CA PHE A 70 2.08 1.13 1.74
C PHE A 70 1.13 0.13 2.41
N ARG A 71 0.31 -0.52 1.61
CA ARG A 71 -0.56 -1.63 2.01
C ARG A 71 -0.62 -2.67 0.90
N GLN A 72 -0.84 -3.93 1.27
CA GLN A 72 -1.22 -5.01 0.38
C GLN A 72 -2.70 -5.33 0.61
N ALA A 73 -3.48 -5.31 -0.46
CA ALA A 73 -4.88 -5.70 -0.43
C ALA A 73 -5.03 -7.22 -0.35
N LYS A 74 -6.16 -7.67 0.19
CA LYS A 74 -6.53 -9.08 0.32
C LYS A 74 -7.69 -9.42 -0.60
N THR A 75 -7.56 -10.54 -1.31
CA THR A 75 -8.68 -11.12 -2.05
C THR A 75 -9.71 -11.63 -1.05
N THR A 76 -10.96 -11.20 -1.17
CA THR A 76 -12.04 -11.76 -0.35
C THR A 76 -12.78 -12.84 -1.13
N PRO A 77 -12.93 -14.08 -0.62
CA PRO A 77 -13.64 -15.13 -1.36
C PRO A 77 -15.11 -14.82 -1.68
N LYS A 78 -15.72 -13.89 -0.93
CA LYS A 78 -17.16 -13.60 -0.97
C LYS A 78 -17.55 -12.41 -1.86
N LYS A 79 -16.60 -11.60 -2.32
CA LYS A 79 -16.87 -10.43 -3.17
C LYS A 79 -15.83 -10.36 -4.28
N VAL A 80 -16.27 -10.06 -5.50
CA VAL A 80 -15.36 -9.74 -6.60
C VAL A 80 -14.63 -8.45 -6.22
N GLY A 81 -13.30 -8.52 -6.15
CA GLY A 81 -12.42 -7.39 -5.83
C GLY A 81 -11.45 -7.66 -4.67
N GLN A 82 -10.52 -6.73 -4.50
CA GLN A 82 -9.47 -6.72 -3.49
C GLN A 82 -9.82 -5.72 -2.39
N LEU A 83 -9.79 -6.17 -1.13
CA LEU A 83 -10.10 -5.34 0.02
C LEU A 83 -8.82 -4.88 0.71
N VAL A 84 -8.69 -3.57 0.93
CA VAL A 84 -7.63 -2.99 1.77
C VAL A 84 -8.25 -2.14 2.86
N THR A 85 -7.64 -2.13 4.05
CA THR A 85 -8.04 -1.21 5.13
C THR A 85 -6.96 -0.15 5.36
N ILE A 86 -7.40 1.06 5.65
CA ILE A 86 -6.53 2.22 5.93
C ILE A 86 -7.03 2.90 7.19
N TRP A 87 -6.19 2.90 8.22
CA TRP A 87 -6.41 3.53 9.52
C TRP A 87 -5.06 3.66 10.24
N LYS A 88 -5.01 4.49 11.28
CA LYS A 88 -3.89 4.69 12.20
C LYS A 88 -4.36 4.53 13.65
N ARG A 89 -3.41 4.30 14.55
CA ARG A 89 -3.59 4.42 16.00
C ARG A 89 -2.45 5.27 16.54
N GLU A 90 -2.79 6.29 17.33
CA GLU A 90 -1.80 7.23 17.86
C GLU A 90 -0.86 6.59 18.90
N HIS A 91 -1.37 5.65 19.68
CA HIS A 91 -0.60 4.86 20.66
C HIS A 91 -1.36 3.59 21.02
N GLU A 92 -0.65 2.60 21.56
CA GLU A 92 -1.24 1.33 22.00
C GLU A 92 -2.44 1.58 22.94
N GLY A 93 -3.59 1.00 22.59
CA GLY A 93 -4.84 1.17 23.33
C GLY A 93 -5.72 2.37 22.95
N ALA A 94 -5.22 3.34 22.17
CA ALA A 94 -6.05 4.44 21.65
C ALA A 94 -7.12 3.94 20.66
N GLU A 95 -8.20 4.67 20.43
CA GLU A 95 -9.14 4.31 19.36
C GLU A 95 -8.46 4.39 17.97
N ILE A 96 -8.88 3.53 17.05
CA ILE A 96 -8.44 3.64 15.64
C ILE A 96 -9.06 4.87 15.00
N ALA A 97 -8.29 5.53 14.15
CA ALA A 97 -8.68 6.74 13.47
C ALA A 97 -8.27 6.70 11.99
N PRO A 98 -8.99 7.40 11.10
CA PRO A 98 -8.49 7.68 9.75
C PRO A 98 -7.27 8.59 9.79
N PHE A 99 -6.51 8.61 8.69
CA PHE A 99 -5.49 9.64 8.47
C PHE A 99 -6.14 10.99 8.16
N GLU A 100 -5.42 12.07 8.45
CA GLU A 100 -5.90 13.45 8.32
C GLU A 100 -5.27 14.13 7.10
N GLU A 101 -5.99 15.08 6.50
CA GLU A 101 -5.49 15.92 5.40
C GLU A 101 -4.26 16.72 5.82
N GLU A 102 -4.30 17.28 7.03
CA GLU A 102 -3.19 18.00 7.65
C GLU A 102 -2.04 17.09 8.10
N GLY A 103 -2.24 15.76 8.06
CA GLY A 103 -1.22 14.77 8.41
C GLY A 103 -0.11 14.62 7.37
N ASP A 104 0.93 13.86 7.71
CA ASP A 104 2.15 13.82 6.90
C ASP A 104 2.10 12.90 5.67
N VAL A 105 1.04 12.12 5.45
CA VAL A 105 0.97 11.12 4.36
C VAL A 105 0.56 11.77 3.03
N ASP A 106 1.48 11.87 2.07
CA ASP A 106 1.22 12.39 0.73
C ASP A 106 0.53 11.39 -0.20
N PHE A 107 0.94 10.11 -0.11
CA PHE A 107 0.47 9.04 -1.00
C PHE A 107 0.14 7.76 -0.24
N VAL A 108 -0.87 7.04 -0.73
CA VAL A 108 -1.10 5.64 -0.35
C VAL A 108 -0.87 4.75 -1.56
N VAL A 109 0.03 3.78 -1.40
CA VAL A 109 0.33 2.74 -2.40
C VAL A 109 -0.35 1.45 -1.94
N VAL A 110 -1.16 0.85 -2.82
CA VAL A 110 -1.83 -0.42 -2.56
C VAL A 110 -1.38 -1.45 -3.57
N ALA A 111 -0.68 -2.49 -3.11
CA ALA A 111 -0.38 -3.67 -3.89
C ALA A 111 -1.62 -4.58 -3.99
N VAL A 112 -1.92 -5.06 -5.19
CA VAL A 112 -3.02 -5.97 -5.47
C VAL A 112 -2.49 -7.18 -6.24
N HIS A 113 -2.99 -8.36 -5.92
CA HIS A 113 -2.65 -9.57 -6.67
C HIS A 113 -3.79 -10.57 -6.63
N ASP A 114 -3.95 -11.29 -7.73
CA ASP A 114 -4.75 -12.50 -7.87
C ASP A 114 -3.88 -13.60 -8.52
N PRO A 115 -4.38 -14.83 -8.69
CA PRO A 115 -3.59 -15.92 -9.27
C PRO A 115 -3.03 -15.68 -10.69
N GLN A 116 -3.54 -14.66 -11.41
CA GLN A 116 -3.20 -14.36 -12.80
C GLN A 116 -2.58 -12.96 -12.99
N HIS A 117 -2.84 -12.02 -12.09
CA HIS A 117 -2.43 -10.62 -12.22
C HIS A 117 -1.86 -10.06 -10.92
N GLN A 118 -0.94 -9.12 -11.04
CA GLN A 118 -0.43 -8.32 -9.93
C GLN A 118 -0.20 -6.88 -10.38
N GLY A 119 -0.27 -5.94 -9.44
CA GLY A 119 -0.04 -4.54 -9.73
C GLY A 119 -0.18 -3.64 -8.51
N PHE A 120 -0.12 -2.33 -8.77
CA PHE A 120 -0.16 -1.30 -7.75
C PHE A 120 -1.14 -0.20 -8.11
N PHE A 121 -1.88 0.29 -7.11
CA PHE A 121 -2.59 1.56 -7.19
C PHE A 121 -1.87 2.60 -6.34
N ILE A 122 -1.70 3.82 -6.88
CA ILE A 122 -1.12 4.95 -6.16
C ILE A 122 -2.20 6.02 -6.02
N PHE A 123 -2.51 6.39 -4.79
CA PHE A 123 -3.55 7.36 -4.46
C PHE A 123 -2.94 8.58 -3.82
N SER A 124 -3.21 9.77 -4.37
CA SER A 124 -2.82 11.03 -3.72
C SER A 124 -3.72 11.33 -2.52
N LYS A 125 -3.17 12.03 -1.52
CA LYS A 125 -3.91 12.58 -0.39
C LYS A 125 -5.21 13.27 -0.80
N ASP A 126 -5.16 14.18 -1.78
CA ASP A 126 -6.33 14.90 -2.28
C ASP A 126 -7.45 13.96 -2.74
N MET A 127 -7.09 12.86 -3.41
CA MET A 127 -8.06 11.87 -3.86
C MET A 127 -8.66 11.13 -2.67
N LEU A 128 -7.84 10.76 -1.68
CA LEU A 128 -8.27 10.06 -0.47
C LEU A 128 -9.20 10.91 0.39
N VAL A 129 -8.93 12.21 0.50
CA VAL A 129 -9.83 13.19 1.15
C VAL A 129 -11.14 13.30 0.38
N LYS A 130 -11.10 13.47 -0.95
CA LYS A 130 -12.31 13.52 -1.80
C LYS A 130 -13.17 12.26 -1.68
N LYS A 131 -12.54 11.10 -1.48
CA LYS A 131 -13.21 9.80 -1.29
C LYS A 131 -13.59 9.52 0.17
N ARG A 132 -13.32 10.45 1.10
CA ARG A 132 -13.57 10.31 2.56
C ARG A 132 -12.86 9.11 3.20
N VAL A 133 -11.71 8.73 2.63
CA VAL A 133 -10.77 7.77 3.22
C VAL A 133 -9.89 8.46 4.24
N PHE A 134 -9.44 9.68 3.93
CA PHE A 134 -8.82 10.61 4.87
C PHE A 134 -9.85 11.64 5.34
N THR A 135 -9.64 12.16 6.55
CA THR A 135 -10.50 13.18 7.16
C THR A 135 -9.96 14.57 6.90
N ALA A 136 -10.85 15.51 6.56
CA ALA A 136 -10.57 16.95 6.48
C ALA A 136 -11.30 17.67 7.63
N GLY A 137 -10.56 18.03 8.69
CA GLY A 137 -11.11 18.67 9.90
C GLY A 137 -12.10 17.82 10.72
N GLN A 138 -12.87 18.42 11.65
CA GLN A 138 -13.78 17.73 12.57
C GLN A 138 -15.12 17.27 11.95
N LYS A 139 -15.14 16.81 10.70
CA LYS A 139 -16.35 16.19 10.12
C LYS A 139 -16.38 14.71 10.44
N GLU A 140 -17.52 14.21 10.89
CA GLU A 140 -17.76 12.78 11.20
C GLU A 140 -17.17 11.89 10.11
N SER A 141 -16.04 11.26 10.44
CA SER A 141 -15.30 10.39 9.54
C SER A 141 -15.58 8.94 9.87
N VAL A 142 -15.47 8.09 8.85
CA VAL A 142 -15.49 6.64 9.06
C VAL A 142 -14.31 6.29 9.98
N ARG A 143 -14.56 5.53 11.06
CA ARG A 143 -13.52 5.18 12.06
C ARG A 143 -12.37 4.35 11.45
N PHE A 144 -12.65 3.67 10.35
CA PHE A 144 -11.67 3.00 9.49
C PHE A 144 -12.20 3.02 8.05
N ALA A 145 -11.32 3.22 7.08
CA ALA A 145 -11.71 3.17 5.67
C ALA A 145 -11.35 1.81 5.07
N SER A 146 -12.24 1.29 4.22
CA SER A 146 -11.89 0.17 3.35
C SER A 146 -12.12 0.56 1.90
N MET A 147 -11.21 0.15 1.02
CA MET A 147 -11.35 0.34 -0.42
C MET A 147 -11.50 -1.04 -1.06
N LEU A 148 -12.51 -1.17 -1.92
CA LEU A 148 -12.66 -2.30 -2.82
C LEU A 148 -12.08 -1.90 -4.17
N LEU A 149 -11.03 -2.60 -4.59
CA LEU A 149 -10.37 -2.41 -5.88
C LEU A 149 -10.86 -3.50 -6.83
N GLY A 150 -11.23 -3.12 -8.05
CA GLY A 150 -11.77 -4.00 -9.09
C GLY A 150 -11.41 -3.51 -10.47
#